data_AF-A0A535NK46-F1
#
_entry.id   AF-A0A535NK46-F1
#
_cell.length_a   1.000
_cell.length_b   1.000
_cell.length_c   1.000
_cell.angle_alpha   90.00
_cell.angle_beta   90.00
_cell.angle_gamma   90.00
#
_symmetry.space_group_name_H-M   'P 1'
#
loop_
_entity.id
_entity.type
_entity.pdbx_description
1 polymer ?
#
loop_
_entity_poly.entity_id
_entity_poly.type
_entity_poly.pdbx_seq_one_letter_code
_entity_poly.pdbx_strand_id
1 'polypeptide(L)'
;MRARLAAALGALLVTGCDSAPKASEPSLPPPRIISGPVSVAAACTGPSPSARPAEPSVAAAPGDPRQLVASWLENPTGTVVAVSHDGGGTWSRSPLPGLLTCAGGPYARTSDPWVSIGQDGVTYVASLGTRPAASNATAHDIVVSVSRDHGVGWEAPVVVETASAPPTQPDKEAILADPRHPATAYLVWVDYRVTAGVDPSVNQVMFTRTSDAGRTWSTPAAIYSGNDEAQQNQLLMTAGGVLLDVFVEGPALPSAPHPPPLPVKIRLIRSTDQGKTWSAPVDAARFTFTNAVDPG
;
A
#
# COMPACT_ATOMS: atom_id res chain seq x y z
N MET A 1 -58.72 37.12 29.49
CA MET A 1 -57.93 38.18 28.81
C MET A 1 -57.12 37.52 27.70
N ARG A 2 -57.35 37.95 26.47
CA ARG A 2 -56.63 37.52 25.26
C ARG A 2 -55.42 38.44 25.10
N ALA A 3 -54.24 37.89 24.84
CA ALA A 3 -53.14 38.66 24.27
C ALA A 3 -52.55 37.85 23.11
N ARG A 4 -52.78 38.36 21.90
CA ARG A 4 -52.15 37.93 20.66
C ARG A 4 -50.70 38.38 20.70
N LEU A 5 -49.75 37.48 20.43
CA LEU A 5 -48.39 37.88 20.06
C LEU A 5 -48.20 37.61 18.57
N ALA A 6 -48.02 38.71 17.85
CA ALA A 6 -47.77 38.77 16.43
C ALA A 6 -46.38 38.23 16.11
N ALA A 7 -46.30 37.52 14.97
CA ALA A 7 -45.07 37.08 14.36
C ALA A 7 -44.24 38.30 13.89
N ALA A 8 -42.94 38.28 14.20
CA ALA A 8 -41.93 39.06 13.50
C ALA A 8 -40.95 38.08 12.87
N LEU A 9 -41.09 37.85 11.55
CA LEU A 9 -40.04 37.22 10.75
C LEU A 9 -38.87 38.21 10.66
N GLY A 10 -37.80 37.95 11.40
CA GLY A 10 -36.51 38.57 11.16
C GLY A 10 -35.83 37.86 9.99
N ALA A 11 -35.78 38.51 8.83
CA ALA A 11 -34.92 38.07 7.73
C ALA A 11 -33.46 38.32 8.13
N LEU A 12 -32.75 37.28 8.57
CA LEU A 12 -31.28 37.31 8.59
C LEU A 12 -30.79 37.12 7.16
N LEU A 13 -30.39 38.22 6.54
CA LEU A 13 -29.55 38.23 5.34
C LEU A 13 -28.18 37.63 5.73
N VAL A 14 -27.93 36.39 5.29
CA VAL A 14 -26.59 35.80 5.28
C VAL A 14 -25.83 36.42 4.11
N THR A 15 -25.22 37.59 4.35
CA THR A 15 -24.29 38.20 3.40
C THR A 15 -22.91 37.58 3.56
N GLY A 16 -22.50 36.81 2.54
CA GLY A 16 -21.11 36.63 2.13
C GLY A 16 -20.20 35.82 3.05
N CYS A 17 -20.22 34.49 2.91
CA CYS A 17 -18.97 33.74 2.93
C CYS A 17 -18.24 34.02 1.61
N ASP A 18 -16.98 34.42 1.69
CA ASP A 18 -15.87 34.11 0.75
C ASP A 18 -14.85 35.24 0.71
N SER A 19 -14.11 35.37 1.79
CA SER A 19 -12.79 36.01 1.79
C SER A 19 -11.92 35.41 2.90
N ALA A 20 -11.89 34.07 2.99
CA ALA A 20 -10.75 33.45 3.63
C ALA A 20 -9.52 33.79 2.76
N PRO A 21 -8.45 34.39 3.31
CA PRO A 21 -7.24 34.60 2.53
C PRO A 21 -6.80 33.25 1.96
N LYS A 22 -6.58 33.18 0.63
CA LYS A 22 -5.99 32.02 -0.02
C LYS A 22 -4.76 31.64 0.80
N ALA A 23 -4.77 30.44 1.40
CA ALA A 23 -3.60 29.93 2.06
C ALA A 23 -2.45 30.03 1.06
N SER A 24 -1.36 30.73 1.43
CA SER A 24 -0.17 30.75 0.61
C SER A 24 0.37 29.33 0.59
N GLU A 25 0.04 28.57 -0.46
CA GLU A 25 0.66 27.27 -0.66
C GLU A 25 2.17 27.51 -0.76
N PRO A 26 2.98 26.90 0.10
CA PRO A 26 4.41 27.04 0.00
C PRO A 26 4.83 26.58 -1.40
N SER A 27 5.62 27.39 -2.10
CA SER A 27 6.22 27.00 -3.37
C SER A 27 7.12 25.79 -3.10
N LEU A 28 6.61 24.59 -3.41
CA LEU A 28 7.40 23.37 -3.34
C LEU A 28 8.49 23.44 -4.43
N PRO A 29 9.69 22.90 -4.17
CA PRO A 29 10.68 22.74 -5.23
C PRO A 29 10.12 21.82 -6.33
N PRO A 30 10.60 21.93 -7.57
CA PRO A 30 10.20 21.02 -8.64
C PRO A 30 10.41 19.56 -8.22
N PRO A 31 9.52 18.63 -8.62
CA PRO A 31 9.69 17.22 -8.32
C PRO A 31 10.97 16.69 -8.94
N ARG A 32 11.65 15.80 -8.20
CA ARG A 32 12.89 15.15 -8.65
C ARG A 32 12.62 13.67 -8.93
N ILE A 33 13.02 13.21 -10.11
CA ILE A 33 13.01 11.78 -10.44
C ILE A 33 14.15 11.10 -9.66
N ILE A 34 13.79 10.12 -8.85
CA ILE A 34 14.75 9.28 -8.10
C ILE A 34 14.87 7.85 -8.67
N SER A 35 13.95 7.46 -9.56
CA SER A 35 13.99 6.18 -10.28
C SER A 35 15.02 6.19 -11.42
N GLY A 36 15.26 5.03 -12.02
CA GLY A 36 16.25 4.83 -13.06
C GLY A 36 17.25 3.72 -12.74
N PRO A 37 18.25 3.50 -13.62
CA PRO A 37 19.16 2.37 -13.50
C PRO A 37 19.89 2.35 -12.16
N VAL A 38 19.93 1.16 -11.54
CA VAL A 38 20.75 0.86 -10.37
C VAL A 38 21.76 -0.23 -10.71
N SER A 39 22.87 -0.28 -9.98
CA SER A 39 23.85 -1.35 -10.14
C SER A 39 23.26 -2.67 -9.67
N VAL A 40 23.28 -3.68 -10.54
CA VAL A 40 22.81 -5.05 -10.27
C VAL A 40 23.92 -6.06 -10.52
N ALA A 41 23.79 -7.26 -9.95
CA ALA A 41 24.65 -8.38 -10.32
C ALA A 41 24.54 -8.68 -11.82
N ALA A 42 25.64 -9.11 -12.46
CA ALA A 42 25.65 -9.41 -13.90
C ALA A 42 24.60 -10.46 -14.31
N ALA A 43 24.31 -11.43 -13.43
CA ALA A 43 23.25 -12.41 -13.69
C ALA A 43 21.84 -11.80 -13.71
N CYS A 44 21.65 -10.60 -13.15
CA CYS A 44 20.39 -9.86 -13.15
C CYS A 44 20.25 -8.90 -14.33
N THR A 45 21.23 -8.82 -15.24
CA THR A 45 21.11 -8.01 -16.45
C THR A 45 20.34 -8.80 -17.51
N GLY A 46 19.03 -8.56 -17.62
CA GLY A 46 18.20 -9.11 -18.70
C GLY A 46 18.34 -8.31 -20.01
N PRO A 47 17.93 -8.88 -21.17
CA PRO A 47 17.80 -8.14 -22.42
C PRO A 47 16.74 -7.05 -22.23
N SER A 48 17.20 -5.82 -22.00
CA SER A 48 16.41 -4.73 -21.41
C SER A 48 15.20 -4.33 -22.28
N PRO A 49 13.95 -4.48 -21.80
CA PRO A 49 12.93 -3.48 -22.06
C PRO A 49 13.30 -2.22 -21.27
N SER A 50 13.01 -1.04 -21.82
CA SER A 50 13.17 0.25 -21.13
C SER A 50 12.78 0.17 -19.65
N ALA A 51 13.59 0.78 -18.76
CA ALA A 51 13.24 1.01 -17.36
C ALA A 51 11.79 1.49 -17.24
N ARG A 52 11.00 0.79 -16.42
CA ARG A 52 9.56 1.04 -16.23
C ARG A 52 9.30 1.05 -14.73
N PRO A 53 9.63 2.15 -14.04
CA PRO A 53 9.31 2.31 -12.64
C PRO A 53 7.80 2.31 -12.45
N ALA A 54 7.32 1.49 -11.52
CA ALA A 54 5.90 1.37 -11.16
C ALA A 54 5.76 1.11 -9.66
N GLU A 55 4.51 1.15 -9.17
CA GLU A 55 4.17 0.78 -7.79
C GLU A 55 5.02 1.50 -6.72
N PRO A 56 5.14 2.85 -6.76
CA PRO A 56 5.97 3.56 -5.81
C PRO A 56 5.34 3.61 -4.41
N SER A 57 6.18 3.47 -3.40
CA SER A 57 5.84 3.71 -1.99
C SER A 57 6.95 4.53 -1.32
N VAL A 58 6.60 5.38 -0.37
CA VAL A 58 7.56 6.21 0.37
C VAL A 58 7.09 6.43 1.80
N ALA A 59 8.03 6.36 2.74
CA ALA A 59 7.80 6.64 4.15
C ALA A 59 8.88 7.59 4.69
N ALA A 60 8.46 8.46 5.62
CA ALA A 60 9.35 9.30 6.42
C ALA A 60 9.38 8.77 7.87
N ALA A 61 10.54 8.82 8.52
CA ALA A 61 10.63 8.37 9.91
C ALA A 61 9.83 9.29 10.85
N PRO A 62 8.97 8.76 11.74
CA PRO A 62 8.09 9.57 12.61
C PRO A 62 8.76 10.58 13.56
N GLY A 63 10.08 10.57 13.70
CA GLY A 63 10.84 11.49 14.56
C GLY A 63 11.99 12.24 13.87
N ASP A 64 12.30 11.93 12.61
CA ASP A 64 13.30 12.64 11.82
C ASP A 64 12.84 12.68 10.35
N PRO A 65 12.21 13.77 9.89
CA PRO A 65 11.70 13.88 8.52
C PRO A 65 12.83 13.93 7.48
N ARG A 66 14.11 13.96 7.90
CA ARG A 66 15.25 13.81 6.98
C ARG A 66 15.51 12.36 6.60
N GLN A 67 15.00 11.41 7.39
CA GLN A 67 15.10 9.98 7.15
C GLN A 67 13.92 9.54 6.30
N LEU A 68 14.19 9.30 5.01
CA LEU A 68 13.18 8.86 4.04
C LEU A 68 13.60 7.52 3.44
N VAL A 69 12.62 6.64 3.24
CA VAL A 69 12.80 5.41 2.47
C VAL A 69 11.71 5.35 1.40
N ALA A 70 12.12 5.23 0.15
CA ALA A 70 11.23 5.01 -0.98
C ALA A 70 11.51 3.63 -1.59
N SER A 71 10.50 3.03 -2.20
CA SER A 71 10.63 1.77 -2.93
C SER A 71 9.72 1.78 -4.16
N TRP A 72 10.13 1.07 -5.20
CA TRP A 72 9.36 0.91 -6.44
C TRP A 72 9.77 -0.39 -7.13
N LEU A 73 8.90 -0.88 -8.01
CA LEU A 73 9.25 -1.90 -8.99
C LEU A 73 10.08 -1.26 -10.10
N GLU A 74 11.26 -1.80 -10.39
CA GLU A 74 12.07 -1.44 -11.56
C GLU A 74 12.29 -2.68 -12.43
N ASN A 75 11.91 -2.64 -13.71
CA ASN A 75 12.17 -3.77 -14.61
C ASN A 75 13.52 -3.59 -15.33
N PRO A 76 14.39 -4.62 -15.40
CA PRO A 76 14.24 -5.99 -14.91
C PRO A 76 14.75 -6.23 -13.47
N THR A 77 15.08 -5.16 -12.72
CA THR A 77 15.73 -5.22 -11.40
C THR A 77 14.88 -5.75 -10.24
N GLY A 78 13.55 -5.79 -10.38
CA GLY A 78 12.61 -6.10 -9.28
C GLY A 78 12.43 -4.93 -8.32
N THR A 79 12.16 -5.23 -7.06
CA THR A 79 12.03 -4.22 -5.98
C THR A 79 13.33 -3.46 -5.76
N VAL A 80 13.30 -2.14 -5.96
CA VAL A 80 14.38 -1.20 -5.64
C VAL A 80 14.02 -0.44 -4.37
N VAL A 81 15.02 -0.19 -3.53
CA VAL A 81 14.90 0.70 -2.37
C VAL A 81 15.83 1.90 -2.52
N ALA A 82 15.35 3.07 -2.10
CA ALA A 82 16.10 4.31 -2.02
C ALA A 82 16.03 4.88 -0.63
N VAL A 83 17.18 5.26 -0.07
CA VAL A 83 17.31 5.80 1.28
C VAL A 83 17.90 7.20 1.21
N SER A 84 17.29 8.12 1.95
CA SER A 84 17.78 9.48 2.15
C SER A 84 17.91 9.78 3.63
N HIS A 85 19.00 10.46 4.00
CA HIS A 85 19.27 10.93 5.36
C HIS A 85 19.29 12.47 5.46
N ASP A 86 18.94 13.16 4.37
CA ASP A 86 18.98 14.62 4.23
C ASP A 86 17.66 15.21 3.72
N GLY A 87 16.54 14.50 3.92
CA GLY A 87 15.21 14.99 3.56
C GLY A 87 14.93 14.95 2.06
N GLY A 88 15.58 14.04 1.34
CA GLY A 88 15.43 13.83 -0.10
C GLY A 88 16.39 14.63 -0.97
N GLY A 89 17.36 15.32 -0.36
CA GLY A 89 18.43 16.04 -1.07
C GLY A 89 19.37 15.10 -1.83
N THR A 90 19.68 13.94 -1.25
CA THR A 90 20.45 12.86 -1.85
C THR A 90 19.83 11.51 -1.50
N TRP A 91 20.02 10.54 -2.41
CA TRP A 91 19.45 9.19 -2.31
C TRP A 91 20.51 8.15 -2.64
N SER A 92 20.71 7.21 -1.73
CA SER A 92 21.39 5.94 -2.03
C SER A 92 20.36 4.94 -2.52
N ARG A 93 20.65 4.18 -3.58
CA ARG A 93 19.69 3.29 -4.24
C ARG A 93 20.30 1.94 -4.50
N SER A 94 19.55 0.88 -4.25
CA SER A 94 19.95 -0.50 -4.55
C SER A 94 18.73 -1.38 -4.81
N PRO A 95 18.90 -2.51 -5.52
CA PRO A 95 17.93 -3.60 -5.41
C PRO A 95 17.78 -4.00 -3.94
N LEU A 96 16.57 -4.35 -3.53
CA LEU A 96 16.34 -4.90 -2.19
C LEU A 96 16.97 -6.31 -2.13
N PRO A 97 17.94 -6.55 -1.24
CA PRO A 97 18.77 -7.76 -1.29
C PRO A 97 18.01 -9.02 -0.86
N GLY A 98 18.50 -10.18 -1.30
CA GLY A 98 17.97 -11.49 -0.88
C GLY A 98 16.70 -11.96 -1.57
N LEU A 99 16.17 -11.19 -2.53
CA LEU A 99 14.91 -11.50 -3.20
C LEU A 99 15.07 -12.25 -4.52
N LEU A 100 15.78 -11.68 -5.50
CA LEU A 100 15.81 -12.25 -6.85
C LEU A 100 16.76 -13.44 -6.99
N THR A 101 16.37 -14.44 -7.78
CA THR A 101 17.16 -15.64 -8.11
C THR A 101 18.52 -15.32 -8.73
N CYS A 102 18.57 -14.33 -9.62
CA CYS A 102 19.81 -13.84 -10.22
C CYS A 102 20.78 -13.23 -9.19
N ALA A 103 20.32 -12.92 -7.99
CA ALA A 103 21.09 -12.39 -6.87
C ALA A 103 21.09 -13.35 -5.65
N GLY A 104 20.76 -14.64 -5.85
CA GLY A 104 20.79 -15.67 -4.81
C GLY A 104 19.53 -15.80 -3.94
N GLY A 105 18.46 -15.06 -4.24
CA GLY A 105 17.14 -15.19 -3.61
C GLY A 105 16.23 -16.23 -4.29
N PRO A 106 14.97 -16.41 -3.83
CA PRO A 106 14.08 -17.43 -4.37
C PRO A 106 13.16 -16.96 -5.50
N TYR A 107 13.11 -15.65 -5.81
CA TYR A 107 12.08 -15.07 -6.68
C TYR A 107 12.58 -14.80 -8.09
N ALA A 108 11.81 -15.21 -9.10
CA ALA A 108 12.04 -14.82 -10.49
C ALA A 108 11.64 -13.36 -10.74
N ARG A 109 10.67 -12.85 -9.98
CA ARG A 109 10.19 -11.47 -10.03
C ARG A 109 9.77 -11.02 -8.63
N THR A 110 9.99 -9.74 -8.33
CA THR A 110 9.41 -9.06 -7.17
C THR A 110 8.68 -7.79 -7.60
N SER A 111 7.60 -7.43 -6.90
CA SER A 111 6.76 -6.25 -7.19
C SER A 111 6.00 -5.77 -5.94
N ASP A 112 5.08 -4.82 -6.14
CA ASP A 112 4.15 -4.25 -5.16
C ASP A 112 4.81 -3.68 -3.88
N PRO A 113 6.01 -3.09 -3.93
CA PRO A 113 6.68 -2.77 -2.69
C PRO A 113 5.96 -1.69 -1.88
N TRP A 114 5.76 -1.96 -0.60
CA TRP A 114 5.18 -1.00 0.35
C TRP A 114 6.11 -0.74 1.53
N VAL A 115 6.41 0.53 1.82
CA VAL A 115 7.33 0.93 2.87
C VAL A 115 6.59 1.50 4.08
N SER A 116 7.00 1.11 5.29
CA SER A 116 6.60 1.78 6.53
C SER A 116 7.76 1.84 7.53
N ILE A 117 7.82 2.91 8.32
CA ILE A 117 8.86 3.13 9.34
C ILE A 117 8.19 3.29 10.71
N GLY A 118 8.60 2.47 11.68
CA GLY A 118 8.14 2.55 13.06
C GLY A 118 8.76 3.70 13.84
N GLN A 119 8.15 4.10 14.95
CA GLN A 119 8.73 5.11 15.86
C GLN A 119 10.05 4.65 16.50
N ASP A 120 10.26 3.34 16.55
CA ASP A 120 11.49 2.68 16.98
C ASP A 120 12.59 2.64 15.90
N GLY A 121 12.33 3.24 14.74
CA GLY A 121 13.28 3.31 13.63
C GLY A 121 13.36 2.03 12.79
N VAL A 122 12.54 1.01 13.07
CA VAL A 122 12.49 -0.20 12.25
C VAL A 122 11.77 0.12 10.94
N THR A 123 12.45 -0.11 9.82
CA THR A 123 11.89 0.04 8.48
C THR A 123 11.45 -1.32 7.97
N TYR A 124 10.21 -1.38 7.49
CA TYR A 124 9.64 -2.55 6.85
C TYR A 124 9.40 -2.25 5.37
N VAL A 125 9.78 -3.19 4.50
CA VAL A 125 9.39 -3.19 3.09
C VAL A 125 8.68 -4.50 2.81
N ALA A 126 7.37 -4.43 2.59
CA ALA A 126 6.60 -5.55 2.07
C ALA A 126 6.84 -5.67 0.55
N SER A 127 6.83 -6.89 0.01
CA SER A 127 6.92 -7.13 -1.43
C SER A 127 6.21 -8.43 -1.81
N LEU A 128 5.70 -8.48 -3.03
CA LEU A 128 5.19 -9.68 -3.66
C LEU A 128 6.33 -10.40 -4.38
N GLY A 129 6.62 -11.62 -3.98
CA GLY A 129 7.60 -12.49 -4.63
C GLY A 129 6.95 -13.53 -5.51
N THR A 130 7.29 -13.59 -6.80
CA THR A 130 6.88 -14.67 -7.70
C THR A 130 8.01 -15.67 -7.86
N ARG A 131 7.78 -16.93 -7.48
CA ARG A 131 8.76 -18.01 -7.67
C ARG A 131 8.81 -18.44 -9.15
N PRO A 132 9.90 -19.07 -9.62
CA PRO A 132 9.93 -19.70 -10.93
C PRO A 132 8.74 -20.63 -11.13
N ALA A 133 8.08 -20.55 -12.29
CA ALA A 133 6.90 -21.34 -12.58
C ALA A 133 7.20 -22.85 -12.51
N ALA A 134 6.31 -23.61 -11.86
CA ALA A 134 6.23 -25.06 -11.97
C ALA A 134 5.12 -25.44 -12.95
N SER A 135 5.15 -26.65 -13.52
CA SER A 135 4.39 -27.08 -14.70
C SER A 135 2.90 -26.70 -14.76
N ASN A 136 2.22 -26.55 -13.63
CA ASN A 136 0.80 -26.21 -13.54
C ASN A 136 0.43 -25.23 -12.43
N ALA A 137 1.42 -24.65 -11.74
CA ALA A 137 1.19 -23.72 -10.65
C ALA A 137 2.37 -22.74 -10.51
N THR A 138 2.05 -21.50 -10.18
CA THR A 138 3.04 -20.48 -9.82
C THR A 138 2.86 -20.14 -8.35
N ALA A 139 3.93 -20.24 -7.57
CA ALA A 139 3.91 -19.86 -6.17
C ALA A 139 4.22 -18.36 -6.02
N HIS A 140 3.40 -17.69 -5.21
CA HIS A 140 3.51 -16.29 -4.86
C HIS A 140 3.66 -16.19 -3.35
N ASP A 141 4.63 -15.37 -2.92
CA ASP A 141 4.90 -15.13 -1.51
C ASP A 141 4.68 -13.66 -1.18
N ILE A 142 4.01 -13.38 -0.06
CA ILE A 142 4.12 -12.07 0.58
C ILE A 142 5.35 -12.12 1.48
N VAL A 143 6.31 -11.23 1.25
CA VAL A 143 7.54 -11.15 2.04
C VAL A 143 7.70 -9.79 2.69
N VAL A 144 8.39 -9.77 3.82
CA VAL A 144 8.80 -8.53 4.49
C VAL A 144 10.30 -8.53 4.71
N SER A 145 10.96 -7.50 4.18
CA SER A 145 12.37 -7.17 4.46
C SER A 145 12.43 -6.09 5.54
N VAL A 146 13.34 -6.25 6.49
CA VAL A 146 13.49 -5.35 7.64
C VAL A 146 14.87 -4.72 7.65
N SER A 147 14.91 -3.41 7.93
CA SER A 147 16.13 -2.70 8.31
C SER A 147 15.99 -2.16 9.73
N ARG A 148 17.06 -2.28 10.52
CA ARG A 148 17.15 -1.78 11.90
C ARG A 148 18.11 -0.60 12.06
N ASP A 149 18.74 -0.20 10.96
CA ASP A 149 19.79 0.82 10.91
C ASP A 149 19.45 1.89 9.85
N HIS A 150 18.17 2.27 9.80
CA HIS A 150 17.65 3.34 8.93
C HIS A 150 17.89 3.12 7.43
N GLY A 151 17.85 1.87 6.98
CA GLY A 151 18.00 1.51 5.56
C GLY A 151 19.44 1.32 5.10
N VAL A 152 20.43 1.38 6.00
CA VAL A 152 21.84 1.10 5.68
C VAL A 152 22.05 -0.38 5.36
N GLY A 153 21.44 -1.27 6.13
CA GLY A 153 21.47 -2.72 5.97
C GLY A 153 20.08 -3.33 6.04
N TRP A 154 19.95 -4.52 5.43
CA TRP A 154 18.70 -5.27 5.37
C TRP A 154 18.92 -6.69 5.88
N GLU A 155 18.02 -7.16 6.74
CA GLU A 155 17.97 -8.55 7.20
C GLU A 155 17.49 -9.48 6.07
N ALA A 156 17.65 -10.79 6.26
CA ALA A 156 17.06 -11.76 5.35
C ALA A 156 15.52 -11.60 5.33
N PRO A 157 14.88 -11.67 4.15
CA PRO A 157 13.43 -11.49 4.03
C PRO A 157 12.68 -12.59 4.76
N VAL A 158 11.59 -12.23 5.44
CA VAL A 158 10.68 -13.17 6.09
C VAL A 158 9.48 -13.41 5.19
N VAL A 159 9.22 -14.68 4.87
CA VAL A 159 8.01 -15.10 4.16
C VAL A 159 6.84 -15.10 5.13
N VAL A 160 5.81 -14.31 4.82
CA VAL A 160 4.61 -14.14 5.66
C VAL A 160 3.48 -15.05 5.19
N GLU A 161 3.32 -15.20 3.87
CA GLU A 161 2.33 -16.05 3.23
C GLU A 161 2.93 -16.69 1.98
N THR A 162 2.55 -17.92 1.67
CA THR A 162 2.85 -18.60 0.40
C THR A 162 1.56 -19.22 -0.14
N ALA A 163 1.13 -18.77 -1.32
CA ALA A 163 0.01 -19.37 -2.02
C ALA A 163 0.41 -19.74 -3.45
N SER A 164 -0.27 -20.75 -4.01
CA SER A 164 -0.02 -21.21 -5.38
C SER A 164 -1.25 -20.95 -6.23
N ALA A 165 -1.03 -20.28 -7.36
CA ALA A 165 -2.04 -20.00 -8.35
C ALA A 165 -1.93 -21.05 -9.48
N PRO A 166 -3.02 -21.80 -9.77
CA PRO A 166 -4.28 -21.89 -9.04
C PRO A 166 -4.17 -22.73 -7.74
N PRO A 167 -5.06 -22.54 -6.73
CA PRO A 167 -6.31 -21.77 -6.80
C PRO A 167 -6.27 -20.38 -6.16
N THR A 168 -5.17 -19.96 -5.55
CA THR A 168 -5.11 -18.66 -4.84
C THR A 168 -3.86 -17.86 -5.18
N GLN A 169 -3.99 -16.54 -5.17
CA GLN A 169 -2.89 -15.62 -5.46
C GLN A 169 -2.96 -14.39 -4.54
N PRO A 170 -2.03 -14.24 -3.59
CA PRO A 170 -1.87 -13.02 -2.84
C PRO A 170 -1.33 -11.91 -3.75
N ASP A 171 -1.75 -10.67 -3.51
CA ASP A 171 -1.40 -9.51 -4.32
C ASP A 171 -1.63 -8.20 -3.52
N LYS A 172 -1.00 -7.10 -3.94
CA LYS A 172 -1.26 -5.73 -3.43
C LYS A 172 -1.15 -5.60 -1.91
N GLU A 173 -0.05 -6.06 -1.35
CA GLU A 173 0.21 -5.91 0.07
C GLU A 173 0.49 -4.46 0.50
N ALA A 174 0.03 -4.11 1.69
CA ALA A 174 0.32 -2.83 2.33
C ALA A 174 0.69 -3.06 3.80
N ILE A 175 1.76 -2.40 4.25
CA ILE A 175 2.28 -2.52 5.61
C ILE A 175 2.19 -1.20 6.36
N LEU A 176 1.82 -1.29 7.64
CA LEU A 176 1.80 -0.17 8.58
C LEU A 176 2.52 -0.56 9.87
N ALA A 177 3.61 0.14 10.18
CA ALA A 177 4.21 0.09 11.50
C ALA A 177 3.29 0.80 12.50
N ASP A 178 3.02 0.18 13.65
CA ASP A 178 2.15 0.76 14.66
C ASP A 178 2.83 2.00 15.28
N PRO A 179 2.25 3.20 15.12
CA PRO A 179 2.87 4.41 15.66
C PRO A 179 2.75 4.52 17.19
N ARG A 180 2.13 3.56 17.87
CA ARG A 180 1.91 3.58 19.32
C ARG A 180 2.63 2.44 20.04
N HIS A 181 3.03 1.40 19.31
CA HIS A 181 3.63 0.20 19.86
C HIS A 181 4.91 -0.15 19.09
N PRO A 182 6.09 0.08 19.70
CA PRO A 182 7.36 -0.39 19.14
C PRO A 182 7.31 -1.86 18.77
N ALA A 183 8.10 -2.27 17.78
CA ALA A 183 8.19 -3.63 17.26
C ALA A 183 6.88 -4.22 16.72
N THR A 184 5.82 -3.42 16.60
CA THR A 184 4.52 -3.86 16.09
C THR A 184 4.29 -3.30 14.69
N ALA A 185 3.86 -4.17 13.78
CA ALA A 185 3.45 -3.77 12.43
C ALA A 185 2.31 -4.68 11.96
N TYR A 186 1.53 -4.14 11.02
CA TYR A 186 0.33 -4.74 10.47
C TYR A 186 0.49 -4.86 8.97
N LEU A 187 0.12 -6.00 8.41
CA LEU A 187 0.20 -6.26 6.98
C LEU A 187 -1.17 -6.72 6.49
N VAL A 188 -1.62 -6.10 5.41
CA VAL A 188 -2.86 -6.44 4.71
C VAL A 188 -2.54 -6.76 3.25
N TRP A 189 -3.26 -7.68 2.64
CA TRP A 189 -3.19 -7.96 1.20
C TRP A 189 -4.52 -8.53 0.72
N VAL A 190 -4.68 -8.68 -0.59
CA VAL A 190 -5.81 -9.41 -1.16
C VAL A 190 -5.38 -10.80 -1.54
N ASP A 191 -6.24 -11.79 -1.33
CA ASP A 191 -6.06 -13.14 -1.88
C ASP A 191 -7.13 -13.42 -2.93
N TYR A 192 -6.71 -13.50 -4.19
CA TYR A 192 -7.60 -13.77 -5.31
C TYR A 192 -7.85 -15.26 -5.45
N ARG A 193 -9.09 -15.62 -5.80
CA ARG A 193 -9.41 -16.97 -6.26
C ARG A 193 -9.12 -17.06 -7.75
N VAL A 194 -8.10 -17.85 -8.11
CA VAL A 194 -7.61 -17.98 -9.48
C VAL A 194 -8.13 -19.27 -10.11
N THR A 195 -8.79 -19.13 -11.26
CA THR A 195 -9.14 -20.24 -12.15
C THR A 195 -8.45 -20.00 -13.49
N ALA A 196 -7.81 -21.03 -14.05
CA ALA A 196 -7.06 -20.90 -15.29
C ALA A 196 -7.96 -20.37 -16.42
N GLY A 197 -7.52 -19.28 -17.08
CA GLY A 197 -8.24 -18.64 -18.19
C GLY A 197 -9.46 -17.80 -17.77
N VAL A 198 -9.65 -17.55 -16.47
CA VAL A 198 -10.73 -16.71 -15.95
C VAL A 198 -10.12 -15.62 -15.08
N ASP A 199 -10.38 -14.36 -15.43
CA ASP A 199 -9.95 -13.23 -14.62
C ASP A 199 -10.68 -13.25 -13.27
N PRO A 200 -9.96 -13.10 -12.14
CA PRO A 200 -10.59 -13.11 -10.83
C PRO A 200 -11.48 -11.87 -10.67
N SER A 201 -12.69 -12.07 -10.13
CA SER A 201 -13.65 -10.99 -9.90
C SER A 201 -14.01 -10.76 -8.43
N VAL A 202 -13.49 -11.61 -7.55
CA VAL A 202 -13.70 -11.56 -6.10
C VAL A 202 -12.41 -11.96 -5.39
N ASN A 203 -12.22 -11.44 -4.19
CA ASN A 203 -11.08 -11.74 -3.34
C ASN A 203 -11.45 -11.73 -1.85
N GLN A 204 -10.50 -12.12 -1.02
CA GLN A 204 -10.55 -11.93 0.43
C GLN A 204 -9.48 -10.93 0.83
N VAL A 205 -9.82 -10.02 1.74
CA VAL A 205 -8.80 -9.17 2.39
C VAL A 205 -8.23 -9.95 3.55
N MET A 206 -6.92 -10.15 3.51
CA MET A 206 -6.16 -10.95 4.45
C MET A 206 -5.34 -10.04 5.35
N PHE A 207 -5.14 -10.45 6.60
CA PHE A 207 -4.42 -9.67 7.60
C PHE A 207 -3.48 -10.54 8.42
N THR A 208 -2.33 -9.96 8.78
CA THR A 208 -1.48 -10.48 9.84
C THR A 208 -0.74 -9.34 10.55
N ARG A 209 -0.14 -9.63 11.70
CA ARG A 209 0.68 -8.69 12.45
C ARG A 209 1.94 -9.33 13.01
N THR A 210 2.92 -8.49 13.28
CA THR A 210 4.09 -8.80 14.10
C THR A 210 4.02 -8.00 15.40
N SER A 211 4.64 -8.53 16.46
CA SER A 211 4.90 -7.81 17.72
C SER A 211 6.36 -7.97 18.18
N ASP A 212 7.24 -8.40 17.27
CA ASP A 212 8.66 -8.68 17.53
C ASP A 212 9.58 -8.08 16.44
N ALA A 213 9.13 -6.98 15.85
CA ALA A 213 9.81 -6.21 14.81
C ALA A 213 10.09 -7.03 13.55
N GLY A 214 9.04 -7.72 13.07
CA GLY A 214 9.02 -8.43 11.79
C GLY A 214 9.73 -9.78 11.80
N ARG A 215 10.18 -10.28 12.96
CA ARG A 215 10.86 -11.59 13.05
C ARG A 215 9.87 -12.73 12.89
N THR A 216 8.70 -12.60 13.49
CA THR A 216 7.58 -13.52 13.33
C THR A 216 6.28 -12.77 13.11
N TRP A 217 5.33 -13.46 12.48
CA TRP A 217 4.01 -12.95 12.15
C TRP A 217 2.94 -13.90 12.67
N SER A 218 1.78 -13.37 13.05
CA SER A 218 0.61 -14.20 13.36
C SER A 218 0.18 -15.01 12.13
N THR A 219 -0.59 -16.09 12.35
CA THR A 219 -1.24 -16.78 11.24
C THR A 219 -2.16 -15.81 10.47
N PRO A 220 -2.01 -15.69 9.14
CA PRO A 220 -2.91 -14.89 8.32
C PRO A 220 -4.38 -15.25 8.51
N ALA A 221 -5.24 -14.22 8.56
CA ALA A 221 -6.67 -14.39 8.70
C ALA A 221 -7.43 -13.46 7.75
N ALA A 222 -8.53 -13.95 7.16
CA ALA A 222 -9.42 -13.12 6.38
C ALA A 222 -10.18 -12.14 7.30
N ILE A 223 -10.10 -10.85 6.97
CA ILE A 223 -10.77 -9.75 7.69
C ILE A 223 -11.96 -9.20 6.91
N TYR A 224 -12.02 -9.46 5.61
CA TYR A 224 -13.14 -9.11 4.75
C TYR A 224 -13.30 -10.10 3.60
N SER A 225 -14.55 -10.36 3.21
CA SER A 225 -14.91 -11.10 2.01
C SER A 225 -16.23 -10.53 1.49
N GLY A 226 -16.19 -9.89 0.33
CA GLY A 226 -17.36 -9.36 -0.36
C GLY A 226 -17.84 -10.28 -1.49
N ASN A 227 -18.81 -9.78 -2.27
CA ASN A 227 -19.20 -10.37 -3.55
C ASN A 227 -18.55 -9.65 -4.75
N ASP A 228 -17.75 -8.62 -4.46
CA ASP A 228 -17.05 -7.76 -5.38
C ASP A 228 -15.56 -7.79 -5.02
N GLU A 229 -14.74 -7.13 -5.85
CA GLU A 229 -13.32 -7.01 -5.62
C GLU A 229 -13.04 -5.94 -4.57
N ALA A 230 -12.33 -6.28 -3.48
CA ALA A 230 -11.74 -5.31 -2.57
C ALA A 230 -10.30 -5.02 -3.01
N GLN A 231 -9.96 -3.77 -3.31
CA GLN A 231 -8.64 -3.38 -3.81
C GLN A 231 -8.12 -2.13 -3.10
N GLN A 232 -6.82 -1.84 -3.29
CA GLN A 232 -6.18 -0.62 -2.79
C GLN A 232 -6.31 -0.50 -1.27
N ASN A 233 -6.18 -1.63 -0.55
CA ASN A 233 -6.23 -1.67 0.91
C ASN A 233 -5.09 -0.82 1.49
N GLN A 234 -5.42 0.04 2.44
CA GLN A 234 -4.47 0.88 3.14
C GLN A 234 -4.79 0.86 4.63
N LEU A 235 -3.80 0.43 5.42
CA LEU A 235 -3.89 0.46 6.86
C LEU A 235 -3.57 1.86 7.37
N LEU A 236 -4.40 2.37 8.28
CA LEU A 236 -4.24 3.67 8.90
C LEU A 236 -4.48 3.57 10.42
N MET A 237 -3.66 4.26 11.22
CA MET A 237 -3.88 4.38 12.65
C MET A 237 -4.43 5.77 12.98
N THR A 238 -5.62 5.83 13.56
CA THR A 238 -6.17 7.10 14.07
C THR A 238 -5.40 7.57 15.31
N ALA A 239 -5.46 8.87 15.61
CA ALA A 239 -4.90 9.42 16.85
C ALA A 239 -5.48 8.78 18.12
N GLY A 240 -6.70 8.24 18.04
CA GLY A 240 -7.35 7.49 19.12
C GLY A 240 -6.87 6.04 19.29
N GLY A 241 -5.96 5.54 18.44
CA GLY A 241 -5.49 4.15 18.49
C GLY A 241 -6.44 3.13 17.87
N VAL A 242 -7.37 3.58 17.03
CA VAL A 242 -8.19 2.69 16.19
C VAL A 242 -7.43 2.42 14.90
N LEU A 243 -7.17 1.14 14.62
CA LEU A 243 -6.63 0.67 13.36
C LEU A 243 -7.77 0.59 12.34
N LEU A 244 -7.55 1.16 11.17
CA LEU A 244 -8.47 1.13 10.04
C LEU A 244 -7.81 0.36 8.91
N ASP A 245 -8.61 -0.40 8.18
CA ASP A 245 -8.31 -0.78 6.81
C ASP A 245 -9.32 -0.06 5.91
N VAL A 246 -8.80 0.69 4.95
CA VAL A 246 -9.59 1.48 3.98
C VAL A 246 -9.29 0.93 2.59
N PHE A 247 -10.34 0.58 1.85
CA PHE A 247 -10.20 -0.05 0.55
C PHE A 247 -11.32 0.38 -0.41
N VAL A 248 -11.08 0.20 -1.70
CA VAL A 248 -12.08 0.36 -2.74
C VAL A 248 -12.77 -0.99 -2.94
N GLU A 249 -14.10 -0.99 -2.93
CA GLU A 249 -14.89 -2.17 -3.29
C GLU A 249 -15.72 -1.90 -4.54
N GLY A 250 -15.64 -2.79 -5.51
CA GLY A 250 -16.47 -2.73 -6.71
C GLY A 250 -16.23 -3.89 -7.68
N PRO A 251 -16.95 -3.91 -8.80
CA PRO A 251 -16.78 -4.95 -9.81
C PRO A 251 -15.36 -4.90 -10.39
N ALA A 252 -14.85 -6.07 -10.78
CA ALA A 252 -13.58 -6.16 -11.47
C ALA A 252 -13.54 -5.24 -12.70
N LEU A 253 -12.44 -4.51 -12.84
CA LEU A 253 -12.27 -3.58 -13.96
C LEU A 253 -12.14 -4.36 -15.27
N PRO A 254 -12.98 -4.07 -16.28
CA PRO A 254 -12.82 -4.68 -17.60
C PRO A 254 -11.47 -4.32 -18.22
N SER A 255 -10.86 -5.26 -18.94
CA SER A 255 -9.62 -5.03 -19.69
C SER A 255 -9.79 -4.11 -20.91
N ALA A 256 -11.01 -3.70 -21.23
CA ALA A 256 -11.30 -2.78 -22.33
C ALA A 256 -10.75 -1.37 -22.01
N PRO A 257 -10.14 -0.63 -22.97
CA PRO A 257 -9.53 0.67 -22.71
C PRO A 257 -10.48 1.78 -22.23
N HIS A 258 -11.78 1.59 -22.40
CA HIS A 258 -12.82 2.54 -22.00
C HIS A 258 -13.99 1.76 -21.39
N PRO A 259 -13.84 1.22 -20.17
CA PRO A 259 -14.93 0.51 -19.52
C PRO A 259 -16.13 1.46 -19.33
N PRO A 260 -17.36 0.93 -19.32
CA PRO A 260 -18.52 1.72 -18.92
C PRO A 260 -18.31 2.24 -17.48
N PRO A 261 -18.99 3.32 -17.07
CA PRO A 261 -18.90 3.80 -15.71
C PRO A 261 -19.30 2.71 -14.70
N LEU A 262 -18.45 2.44 -13.70
CA LEU A 262 -18.68 1.37 -12.72
C LEU A 262 -18.95 1.93 -11.33
N PRO A 263 -20.00 1.46 -10.62
CA PRO A 263 -20.23 1.88 -9.24
C PRO A 263 -19.15 1.27 -8.33
N VAL A 264 -18.48 2.12 -7.57
CA VAL A 264 -17.46 1.71 -6.59
C VAL A 264 -17.71 2.41 -5.26
N LYS A 265 -17.21 1.81 -4.19
CA LYS A 265 -17.33 2.31 -2.82
C LYS A 265 -15.95 2.46 -2.21
N ILE A 266 -15.73 3.52 -1.43
CA ILE A 266 -14.67 3.50 -0.43
C ILE A 266 -15.28 2.89 0.82
N ARG A 267 -14.67 1.80 1.29
CA ARG A 267 -15.10 1.02 2.45
C ARG A 267 -14.05 1.16 3.54
N LEU A 268 -14.49 1.08 4.79
CA LEU A 268 -13.59 0.96 5.92
C LEU A 268 -14.08 -0.12 6.88
N ILE A 269 -13.15 -0.89 7.42
CA ILE A 269 -13.34 -1.72 8.61
C ILE A 269 -12.37 -1.24 9.68
N ARG A 270 -12.72 -1.44 10.95
CA ARG A 270 -11.90 -0.96 12.07
C ARG A 270 -11.64 -2.04 13.10
N SER A 271 -10.48 -1.94 13.74
CA SER A 271 -10.08 -2.72 14.89
C SER A 271 -9.69 -1.80 16.05
N THR A 272 -10.05 -2.20 17.26
CA THR A 272 -9.68 -1.51 18.52
C THR A 272 -8.76 -2.38 19.39
N ASP A 273 -8.33 -3.53 18.86
CA ASP A 273 -7.57 -4.56 19.58
C ASP A 273 -6.36 -5.05 18.75
N GLN A 274 -5.73 -4.11 18.03
CA GLN A 274 -4.53 -4.33 17.21
C GLN A 274 -4.73 -5.38 16.10
N GLY A 275 -5.92 -5.41 15.50
CA GLY A 275 -6.27 -6.32 14.41
C GLY A 275 -6.66 -7.74 14.84
N LYS A 276 -6.93 -7.98 16.14
CA LYS A 276 -7.49 -9.28 16.59
C LYS A 276 -8.92 -9.47 16.09
N THR A 277 -9.72 -8.41 16.14
CA THR A 277 -11.10 -8.40 15.64
C THR A 277 -11.36 -7.15 14.81
N TRP A 278 -12.31 -7.28 13.89
CA TRP A 278 -12.67 -6.24 12.92
C TRP A 278 -14.17 -6.02 12.92
N SER A 279 -14.58 -4.76 12.72
CA SER A 279 -15.99 -4.40 12.58
C SER A 279 -16.58 -4.90 11.26
N ALA A 280 -17.91 -4.87 11.16
CA ALA A 280 -18.57 -4.83 9.86
C ALA A 280 -18.09 -3.60 9.04
N PRO A 281 -18.11 -3.68 7.70
CA PRO A 281 -17.68 -2.59 6.83
C PRO A 281 -18.67 -1.41 6.87
N VAL A 282 -18.12 -0.20 6.74
CA VAL A 282 -18.86 1.05 6.60
C VAL A 282 -18.59 1.64 5.22
N ASP A 283 -19.63 2.14 4.55
CA ASP A 283 -19.49 2.93 3.33
C ASP A 283 -19.01 4.35 3.70
N ALA A 284 -17.75 4.65 3.39
CA ALA A 284 -17.19 5.98 3.58
C ALA A 284 -17.61 6.92 2.45
N ALA A 285 -17.61 6.41 1.22
CA ALA A 285 -18.04 7.14 0.03
C ALA A 285 -18.55 6.18 -1.05
N ARG A 286 -19.33 6.72 -1.98
CA ARG A 286 -19.76 6.04 -3.21
C ARG A 286 -19.46 6.95 -4.39
N PHE A 287 -18.87 6.40 -5.43
CA PHE A 287 -18.54 7.15 -6.63
C PHE A 287 -18.59 6.23 -7.85
N THR A 288 -18.44 6.83 -9.02
CA THR A 288 -18.41 6.10 -10.27
C THR A 288 -17.00 6.15 -10.82
N PHE A 289 -16.39 4.98 -11.02
CA PHE A 289 -15.12 4.89 -11.72
C PHE A 289 -15.35 5.21 -13.19
N THR A 290 -14.57 6.15 -13.72
CA THR A 290 -14.64 6.62 -15.12
C THR A 290 -13.23 6.76 -15.68
N ASN A 291 -13.12 6.83 -17.01
CA ASN A 291 -11.84 7.11 -17.64
C ASN A 291 -11.30 8.47 -17.20
N ALA A 292 -10.04 8.50 -16.77
CA ALA A 292 -9.29 9.75 -16.64
C ALA A 292 -8.81 10.18 -18.03
N VAL A 293 -9.04 11.44 -18.39
CA VAL A 293 -8.49 12.05 -19.61
C VAL A 293 -7.42 13.02 -19.15
N ASP A 294 -6.18 12.78 -19.58
CA ASP A 294 -5.09 13.74 -19.40
C ASP A 294 -5.49 15.04 -20.12
N PRO A 295 -5.57 16.18 -19.41
CA PRO A 295 -5.97 17.45 -20.03
C PRO A 295 -4.98 17.97 -21.09
N GLY A 296 -3.78 17.39 -21.19
CA GLY A 296 -2.72 17.81 -22.12
C GLY A 296 -1.78 18.86 -21.56
#